data_AF-A0A495BIQ5-F1
#
_entry.id   AF-A0A495BIQ5-F1
#
_cell.length_a   1.000
_cell.length_b   1.000
_cell.length_c   1.000
_cell.angle_alpha   90.00
_cell.angle_beta   90.00
_cell.angle_gamma   90.00
#
_symmetry.space_group_name_H-M   'P 1'
#
loop_
_entity.id
_entity.type
_entity.pdbx_description
1 polymer ?
#
loop_
_entity_poly.entity_id
_entity_poly.type
_entity_poly.pdbx_seq_one_letter_code
_entity_poly.pdbx_strand_id
1 'polypeptide(L)'
;MRIRQQLIARGYWQQAGDGGAAGGGAGGAPSPSSSEDDDIVALLSDHAGAAGDDDAADDGADDGQPDPDAEVEGDPADDEATDEQDGEKSASLYKVKVNGEEQEVTLDELLAGYQKDADYRQKTEKLAEDRRAAQSERQAALAERQQLGQQLDRYGFQLEAVMQDAQQVDWQTLLDNDPQEFMRQKLRVETAERELMQVNAQRQQLAEVMQQDQVQALNEHVKHEREQLLAKLPEWADESKRKAEMGELRNYMQKQGYRDEEIGQLSDHRALLTIRKAWLFDQLQAKRGSTENKVKAAPPKVIKPSATTSPTDGRNKSMRALKQSGSIKDAASVIENLLD
;
A
#
# COMPACT_ATOMS: atom_id res chain seq x y z
N MET A 1 21.76 20.64 35.74
CA MET A 1 21.39 19.45 36.56
C MET A 1 19.91 19.03 36.46
N ARG A 2 18.90 19.92 36.51
CA ARG A 2 17.48 19.50 36.49
C ARG A 2 17.03 18.71 35.24
N ILE A 3 17.65 18.93 34.08
CA ILE A 3 17.34 18.21 32.82
C ILE A 3 17.68 16.71 32.91
N ARG A 4 18.74 16.32 33.65
CA ARG A 4 19.11 14.90 33.81
C ARG A 4 18.11 14.08 34.63
N GLN A 5 17.30 14.71 35.49
CA GLN A 5 16.29 13.99 36.27
C GLN A 5 14.99 13.70 35.50
N GLN A 6 14.69 14.42 34.41
CA GLN A 6 13.52 14.11 33.57
C GLN A 6 13.81 12.96 32.59
N LEU A 7 15.07 12.77 32.19
CA LEU A 7 15.48 11.72 31.24
C LEU A 7 15.61 10.31 31.86
N ILE A 8 15.67 10.18 33.19
CA ILE A 8 15.74 8.88 33.87
C ILE A 8 14.33 8.29 34.14
N ALA A 9 13.28 9.12 34.10
CA ALA A 9 11.91 8.71 34.44
C ALA A 9 11.12 8.04 33.29
N ARG A 10 11.74 7.78 32.13
CA ARG A 10 11.09 7.16 30.95
C ARG A 10 11.88 6.01 30.30
N GLY A 11 12.64 5.25 31.10
CA GLY A 11 12.85 3.82 30.84
C GLY A 11 13.78 3.40 29.69
N TYR A 12 14.61 4.29 29.15
CA TYR A 12 15.64 3.92 28.18
C TYR A 12 17.02 4.39 28.65
N TRP A 13 17.81 3.47 29.21
CA TRP A 13 19.28 3.38 29.22
C TRP A 13 19.69 2.32 30.26
N GLN A 14 20.18 1.16 29.81
CA GLN A 14 21.03 0.31 30.66
C GLN A 14 22.37 0.03 29.97
N GLN A 15 23.41 0.16 30.78
CA GLN A 15 24.82 0.33 30.40
C GLN A 15 25.48 -1.01 30.03
N ALA A 16 26.39 -0.99 29.04
CA ALA A 16 27.35 -2.07 28.81
C ALA A 16 28.70 -1.78 29.49
N GLY A 17 29.39 -2.82 29.99
CA GLY A 17 30.83 -2.75 30.36
C GLY A 17 31.28 -3.69 31.48
N ASP A 18 32.20 -4.61 31.13
CA ASP A 18 33.07 -5.47 31.98
C ASP A 18 32.44 -6.45 33.00
N GLY A 19 32.93 -7.69 33.17
CA GLY A 19 34.02 -8.42 32.52
C GLY A 19 34.60 -9.50 33.45
N GLY A 20 34.63 -10.80 33.07
CA GLY A 20 35.15 -11.84 33.98
C GLY A 20 34.88 -13.33 33.69
N ALA A 21 35.47 -13.86 32.62
CA ALA A 21 35.96 -15.25 32.40
C ALA A 21 35.27 -16.53 32.98
N ALA A 22 35.12 -17.50 32.05
CA ALA A 22 35.27 -18.97 32.17
C ALA A 22 34.05 -19.86 32.49
N GLY A 23 33.73 -20.79 31.56
CA GLY A 23 33.20 -22.12 31.97
C GLY A 23 32.13 -22.87 31.13
N GLY A 24 32.29 -23.05 29.80
CA GLY A 24 31.80 -24.23 29.06
C GLY A 24 30.28 -24.45 28.81
N GLY A 25 29.95 -25.17 27.73
CA GLY A 25 28.66 -25.87 27.56
C GLY A 25 27.72 -25.41 26.43
N ALA A 26 27.86 -26.07 25.27
CA ALA A 26 26.86 -26.34 24.22
C ALA A 26 25.53 -25.55 24.09
N GLY A 27 25.33 -24.95 22.90
CA GLY A 27 24.15 -25.23 22.05
C GLY A 27 22.95 -24.27 22.09
N GLY A 28 22.57 -23.77 20.91
CA GLY A 28 21.22 -23.24 20.63
C GLY A 28 21.16 -21.76 20.21
N ALA A 29 21.14 -21.50 18.90
CA ALA A 29 20.75 -20.21 18.33
C ALA A 29 19.40 -20.36 17.59
N PRO A 30 18.43 -19.43 17.74
CA PRO A 30 17.22 -19.41 16.94
C PRO A 30 17.42 -18.69 15.60
N SER A 31 16.83 -19.24 14.54
CA SER A 31 16.93 -18.74 13.15
C SER A 31 16.19 -17.42 12.91
N PRO A 32 16.69 -16.54 12.01
CA PRO A 32 15.86 -15.50 11.41
C PRO A 32 14.96 -16.09 10.31
N SER A 33 13.69 -15.66 10.30
CA SER A 33 12.71 -16.02 9.27
C SER A 33 12.99 -15.29 7.95
N SER A 34 12.80 -15.97 6.83
CA SER A 34 12.80 -15.37 5.49
C SER A 34 11.63 -14.40 5.32
N SER A 35 11.88 -13.21 4.76
CA SER A 35 10.86 -12.23 4.42
C SER A 35 10.85 -11.93 2.92
N GLU A 36 9.84 -12.41 2.20
CA GLU A 36 9.68 -12.34 0.74
C GLU A 36 9.27 -10.94 0.20
N ASP A 37 9.60 -9.86 0.92
CA ASP A 37 9.01 -8.51 0.71
C ASP A 37 10.02 -7.44 0.23
N ASP A 38 11.34 -7.71 0.21
CA ASP A 38 12.38 -6.71 -0.12
C ASP A 38 12.72 -6.60 -1.63
N ASP A 39 12.44 -7.62 -2.44
CA ASP A 39 12.84 -7.70 -3.87
C ASP A 39 12.21 -6.64 -4.78
N ILE A 40 11.08 -6.04 -4.40
CA ILE A 40 10.30 -5.16 -5.28
C ILE A 40 10.86 -3.73 -5.31
N VAL A 41 11.50 -3.29 -4.22
CA VAL A 41 12.25 -2.01 -4.19
C VAL A 41 13.69 -2.22 -4.68
N ALA A 42 14.28 -3.40 -4.41
CA ALA A 42 15.60 -3.78 -4.91
C ALA A 42 15.68 -3.81 -6.45
N LEU A 43 14.58 -4.15 -7.15
CA LEU A 43 14.50 -4.16 -8.63
C LEU A 43 14.65 -2.79 -9.33
N LEU A 44 14.80 -1.70 -8.57
CA LEU A 44 15.24 -0.39 -9.07
C LEU A 44 16.62 0.04 -8.57
N SER A 45 17.22 -0.68 -7.62
CA SER A 45 18.39 -0.22 -6.86
C SER A 45 19.59 -1.18 -6.85
N ASP A 46 19.42 -2.47 -7.16
CA ASP A 46 20.50 -3.45 -6.99
C ASP A 46 21.11 -3.99 -8.31
N HIS A 47 22.36 -3.60 -8.55
CA HIS A 47 23.29 -4.31 -9.43
C HIS A 47 24.73 -4.11 -8.94
N ALA A 48 25.14 -4.80 -7.87
CA ALA A 48 26.55 -4.84 -7.46
C ALA A 48 26.98 -6.13 -6.71
N GLY A 49 27.17 -7.24 -7.43
CA GLY A 49 27.94 -8.42 -6.98
C GLY A 49 27.18 -9.39 -6.06
N ALA A 50 26.74 -10.60 -6.46
CA ALA A 50 27.41 -11.74 -7.10
C ALA A 50 28.21 -12.68 -6.16
N ALA A 51 27.96 -13.98 -6.34
CA ALA A 51 28.54 -15.19 -5.70
C ALA A 51 28.11 -15.49 -4.24
N GLY A 52 27.69 -16.72 -3.91
CA GLY A 52 27.47 -17.92 -4.77
C GLY A 52 27.16 -19.20 -3.98
N ASP A 53 26.67 -20.22 -4.72
CA ASP A 53 26.71 -21.70 -4.52
C ASP A 53 26.23 -22.28 -3.16
N ASP A 54 25.14 -23.07 -3.13
CA ASP A 54 25.04 -24.56 -3.30
C ASP A 54 25.08 -25.27 -1.91
N ASP A 55 24.54 -26.48 -1.61
CA ASP A 55 23.97 -27.64 -2.34
C ASP A 55 22.97 -28.34 -1.35
N ALA A 56 21.71 -28.63 -1.67
CA ALA A 56 21.11 -29.92 -2.10
C ALA A 56 20.89 -31.08 -1.06
N ALA A 57 19.79 -31.84 -1.30
CA ALA A 57 19.43 -33.21 -0.85
C ALA A 57 18.98 -33.45 0.63
N ASP A 58 17.86 -34.10 1.01
CA ASP A 58 17.20 -35.41 0.68
C ASP A 58 17.42 -36.42 1.86
N ASP A 59 16.46 -37.11 2.52
CA ASP A 59 14.98 -37.24 2.51
C ASP A 59 14.48 -37.70 3.92
N GLY A 60 13.16 -37.72 4.20
CA GLY A 60 12.59 -38.59 5.26
C GLY A 60 11.36 -38.09 6.05
N ALA A 61 10.19 -38.67 5.77
CA ALA A 61 8.87 -38.48 6.41
C ALA A 61 8.74 -38.82 7.92
N ASP A 62 7.71 -38.27 8.61
CA ASP A 62 6.50 -39.01 9.08
C ASP A 62 5.40 -38.07 9.65
N ASP A 63 4.19 -38.62 9.86
CA ASP A 63 2.88 -37.98 10.10
C ASP A 63 2.59 -37.46 11.54
N GLY A 64 1.50 -36.70 11.75
CA GLY A 64 1.06 -36.28 13.09
C GLY A 64 0.12 -35.05 13.19
N GLN A 65 -1.18 -35.23 12.94
CA GLN A 65 -2.23 -34.19 13.03
C GLN A 65 -2.63 -33.86 14.51
N PRO A 66 -3.17 -32.67 14.85
CA PRO A 66 -3.12 -32.15 16.22
C PRO A 66 -4.36 -32.42 17.09
N ASP A 67 -4.17 -32.23 18.40
CA ASP A 67 -5.15 -32.48 19.47
C ASP A 67 -5.77 -31.15 19.99
N PRO A 68 -7.11 -31.02 20.10
CA PRO A 68 -7.76 -29.85 20.69
C PRO A 68 -8.55 -30.23 21.97
N ASP A 69 -8.10 -29.77 23.14
CA ASP A 69 -8.94 -29.86 24.35
C ASP A 69 -8.76 -28.71 25.35
N ALA A 70 -9.88 -28.29 25.95
CA ALA A 70 -9.99 -27.29 27.00
C ALA A 70 -11.41 -27.30 27.61
N GLU A 71 -11.75 -28.35 28.35
CA GLU A 71 -12.94 -28.43 29.20
C GLU A 71 -12.94 -27.39 30.35
N VAL A 72 -14.13 -26.91 30.76
CA VAL A 72 -14.45 -26.56 32.17
C VAL A 72 -15.91 -26.92 32.47
N GLU A 73 -16.14 -27.62 33.58
CA GLU A 73 -17.43 -28.12 34.10
C GLU A 73 -18.35 -27.03 34.71
N GLY A 74 -19.61 -27.38 35.05
CA GLY A 74 -20.50 -26.43 35.75
C GLY A 74 -21.90 -26.82 36.26
N ASP A 75 -22.24 -28.10 36.44
CA ASP A 75 -23.39 -28.67 37.22
C ASP A 75 -24.88 -28.23 36.93
N PRO A 76 -25.90 -29.10 37.16
CA PRO A 76 -27.28 -28.86 36.72
C PRO A 76 -28.22 -28.32 37.83
N ALA A 77 -29.36 -27.72 37.42
CA ALA A 77 -30.43 -27.32 38.34
C ALA A 77 -31.83 -27.65 37.81
N ASP A 78 -32.46 -28.60 38.49
CA ASP A 78 -33.90 -28.83 38.73
C ASP A 78 -34.92 -28.94 37.57
N ASP A 79 -35.58 -30.10 37.53
CA ASP A 79 -36.78 -30.40 36.75
C ASP A 79 -38.04 -30.04 37.58
N GLU A 80 -38.68 -28.90 37.30
CA GLU A 80 -40.10 -28.70 37.66
C GLU A 80 -40.95 -28.58 36.40
N ALA A 81 -41.68 -29.67 36.09
CA ALA A 81 -42.68 -29.68 35.04
C ALA A 81 -43.87 -28.78 35.40
N THR A 82 -44.06 -27.71 34.63
CA THR A 82 -45.34 -26.99 34.55
C THR A 82 -45.96 -27.25 33.18
N ASP A 83 -47.22 -27.68 33.19
CA ASP A 83 -47.97 -28.18 32.05
C ASP A 83 -48.60 -27.05 31.21
N GLU A 84 -49.02 -27.42 29.98
CA GLU A 84 -49.96 -26.69 29.12
C GLU A 84 -49.72 -25.19 28.83
N GLN A 85 -48.98 -24.90 27.74
CA GLN A 85 -49.67 -24.26 26.60
C GLN A 85 -49.00 -24.55 25.25
N ASP A 86 -49.63 -25.43 24.47
CA ASP A 86 -49.37 -25.52 23.05
C ASP A 86 -49.89 -24.25 22.38
N GLY A 87 -48.95 -23.48 21.83
CA GLY A 87 -49.21 -22.24 21.12
C GLY A 87 -48.22 -22.15 19.99
N GLU A 88 -48.64 -22.59 18.80
CA GLU A 88 -47.89 -22.46 17.55
C GLU A 88 -47.33 -21.05 17.44
N LYS A 89 -46.02 -20.89 17.69
CA LYS A 89 -45.27 -19.70 17.32
C LYS A 89 -45.16 -19.66 15.80
N SER A 90 -46.28 -19.31 15.15
CA SER A 90 -46.29 -18.82 13.78
C SER A 90 -45.22 -17.74 13.70
N ALA A 91 -44.14 -18.03 12.96
CA ALA A 91 -43.02 -17.13 12.80
C ALA A 91 -43.56 -15.84 12.19
N SER A 92 -43.78 -14.85 13.05
CA SER A 92 -44.45 -13.63 12.65
C SER A 92 -43.45 -12.84 11.81
N LEU A 93 -43.74 -12.80 10.51
CA LEU A 93 -42.90 -12.16 9.51
C LEU A 93 -43.17 -10.66 9.53
N TYR A 94 -42.17 -9.88 9.95
CA TYR A 94 -42.23 -8.44 10.02
C TYR A 94 -41.58 -7.84 8.77
N LYS A 95 -42.28 -6.91 8.09
CA LYS A 95 -41.72 -6.17 6.96
C LYS A 95 -40.76 -5.09 7.45
N VAL A 96 -39.48 -5.30 7.23
CA VAL A 96 -38.40 -4.35 7.54
C VAL A 96 -37.81 -3.82 6.24
N LYS A 97 -37.47 -2.52 6.21
CA LYS A 97 -36.74 -1.92 5.08
C LYS A 97 -35.25 -1.92 5.38
N VAL A 98 -34.51 -2.76 4.66
CA VAL A 98 -33.03 -2.77 4.69
C VAL A 98 -32.54 -2.25 3.35
N ASN A 99 -31.69 -1.21 3.36
CA ASN A 99 -31.15 -0.56 2.15
C ASN A 99 -32.18 -0.10 1.09
N GLY A 100 -33.45 0.03 1.47
CA GLY A 100 -34.54 0.48 0.59
C GLY A 100 -35.45 -0.63 0.06
N GLU A 101 -35.09 -1.90 0.26
CA GLU A 101 -35.90 -3.07 -0.15
C GLU A 101 -36.76 -3.57 1.03
N GLU A 102 -37.99 -3.98 0.75
CA GLU A 102 -38.90 -4.56 1.76
C GLU A 102 -38.63 -6.05 1.91
N GLN A 103 -38.10 -6.45 3.07
CA GLN A 103 -37.81 -7.83 3.40
C GLN A 103 -38.70 -8.29 4.56
N GLU A 104 -39.27 -9.48 4.44
CA GLU A 104 -40.02 -10.13 5.53
C GLU A 104 -39.02 -10.90 6.39
N VAL A 105 -38.90 -10.49 7.67
CA VAL A 105 -37.86 -10.92 8.61
C VAL A 105 -38.53 -11.35 9.92
N THR A 106 -38.04 -12.40 10.56
CA THR A 106 -38.58 -12.85 11.86
C THR A 106 -38.20 -11.89 13.00
N LEU A 107 -38.93 -11.93 14.12
CA LEU A 107 -38.64 -11.09 15.29
C LEU A 107 -37.21 -11.34 15.84
N ASP A 108 -36.78 -12.60 15.86
CA ASP A 108 -35.47 -12.99 16.38
C ASP A 108 -34.32 -12.50 15.48
N GLU A 109 -34.50 -12.56 14.16
CA GLU A 109 -33.56 -11.97 13.18
C GLU A 109 -33.50 -10.44 13.28
N LEU A 110 -34.63 -9.78 13.54
CA LEU A 110 -34.71 -8.32 13.73
C LEU A 110 -33.96 -7.90 15.02
N LEU A 111 -34.17 -8.63 16.12
CA LEU A 111 -33.44 -8.44 17.37
C LEU A 111 -31.94 -8.68 17.20
N ALA A 112 -31.55 -9.79 16.56
CA ALA A 112 -30.17 -10.15 16.28
C ALA A 112 -29.50 -9.16 15.31
N GLY A 113 -30.24 -8.62 14.34
CA GLY A 113 -29.80 -7.54 13.46
C GLY A 113 -29.49 -6.27 14.25
N TYR A 114 -30.43 -5.81 15.09
CA TYR A 114 -30.24 -4.63 15.94
C TYR A 114 -29.06 -4.78 16.92
N GLN A 115 -28.89 -5.97 17.53
CA GLN A 115 -27.74 -6.26 18.39
C GLN A 115 -26.43 -6.18 17.62
N LYS A 116 -26.35 -6.83 16.45
CA LYS A 116 -25.17 -6.77 15.57
C LYS A 116 -24.88 -5.35 15.10
N ASP A 117 -25.88 -4.58 14.70
CA ASP A 117 -25.72 -3.19 14.26
C ASP A 117 -25.26 -2.26 15.40
N ALA A 118 -25.79 -2.45 16.61
CA ALA A 118 -25.32 -1.74 17.80
C ALA A 118 -23.84 -2.07 18.11
N ASP A 119 -23.48 -3.34 18.05
CA ASP A 119 -22.11 -3.84 18.20
C ASP A 119 -21.16 -3.29 17.12
N TYR A 120 -21.57 -3.34 15.85
CA TYR A 120 -20.79 -2.81 14.73
C TYR A 120 -20.64 -1.30 14.83
N ARG A 121 -21.68 -0.57 15.23
CA ARG A 121 -21.59 0.88 15.45
C ARG A 121 -20.62 1.20 16.57
N GLN A 122 -20.74 0.54 17.74
CA GLN A 122 -19.81 0.74 18.86
C GLN A 122 -18.37 0.37 18.49
N LYS A 123 -18.14 -0.77 17.83
CA LYS A 123 -16.80 -1.20 17.39
C LYS A 123 -16.21 -0.26 16.33
N THR A 124 -17.02 0.26 15.42
CA THR A 124 -16.58 1.22 14.38
C THR A 124 -16.31 2.60 14.97
N GLU A 125 -17.13 3.06 15.91
CA GLU A 125 -16.93 4.31 16.66
C GLU A 125 -15.64 4.23 17.48
N LYS A 126 -15.45 3.14 18.24
CA LYS A 126 -14.21 2.89 18.99
C LYS A 126 -13.00 2.81 18.08
N LEU A 127 -13.04 2.05 16.98
CA LEU A 127 -11.94 1.97 16.02
C LEU A 127 -11.62 3.32 15.36
N ALA A 128 -12.62 4.16 15.12
CA ALA A 128 -12.42 5.52 14.63
C ALA A 128 -11.83 6.45 15.69
N GLU A 129 -12.19 6.28 16.97
CA GLU A 129 -11.60 6.99 18.10
C GLU A 129 -10.15 6.57 18.35
N ASP A 130 -9.86 5.27 18.42
CA ASP A 130 -8.52 4.68 18.54
C ASP A 130 -7.59 5.18 17.42
N ARG A 131 -8.08 5.22 16.17
CA ARG A 131 -7.34 5.78 15.02
C ARG A 131 -7.05 7.28 15.16
N ARG A 132 -8.00 8.08 15.65
CA ARG A 132 -7.80 9.52 15.90
C ARG A 132 -6.81 9.74 17.03
N ALA A 133 -6.90 8.96 18.11
CA ALA A 133 -5.97 9.00 19.23
C ALA A 133 -4.54 8.69 18.75
N ALA A 134 -4.32 7.55 18.08
CA ALA A 134 -3.01 7.18 17.52
C ALA A 134 -2.48 8.20 16.50
N GLN A 135 -3.33 8.82 15.68
CA GLN A 135 -2.92 9.90 14.78
C GLN A 135 -2.49 11.16 15.55
N SER A 136 -3.23 11.55 16.58
CA SER A 136 -2.92 12.68 17.46
C SER A 136 -1.60 12.47 18.21
N GLU A 137 -1.38 11.27 18.76
CA GLU A 137 -0.13 10.89 19.44
C GLU A 137 1.07 10.95 18.50
N ARG A 138 0.97 10.41 17.27
CA ARG A 138 2.03 10.54 16.26
C ARG A 138 2.32 11.99 15.91
N GLN A 139 1.29 12.83 15.74
CA GLN A 139 1.47 14.26 15.46
C GLN A 139 2.13 15.00 16.64
N ALA A 140 1.75 14.68 17.87
CA ALA A 140 2.36 15.23 19.08
C ALA A 140 3.84 14.83 19.21
N ALA A 141 4.18 13.56 18.96
CA ALA A 141 5.55 13.07 18.98
C ALA A 141 6.43 13.74 17.90
N LEU A 142 5.91 13.94 16.69
CA LEU A 142 6.60 14.69 15.63
C LEU A 142 6.82 16.16 16.04
N ALA A 143 5.83 16.80 16.65
CA ALA A 143 5.95 18.17 17.14
C ALA A 143 6.97 18.30 18.29
N GLU A 144 6.99 17.35 19.23
CA GLU A 144 7.98 17.29 20.32
C GLU A 144 9.40 17.14 19.77
N ARG A 145 9.62 16.24 18.80
CA ARG A 145 10.92 16.08 18.13
C ARG A 145 11.37 17.34 17.39
N GLN A 146 10.47 18.02 16.68
CA GLN A 146 10.78 19.31 16.04
C GLN A 146 11.14 20.40 17.05
N GLN A 147 10.41 20.48 18.18
CA GLN A 147 10.72 21.41 19.26
C GLN A 147 12.06 21.09 19.94
N LEU A 148 12.41 19.81 20.08
CA LEU A 148 13.70 19.37 20.61
C LEU A 148 14.84 19.74 19.66
N GLY A 149 14.68 19.51 18.35
CA GLY A 149 15.63 19.97 17.33
C GLY A 149 15.90 21.47 17.41
N GLN A 150 14.85 22.30 17.42
CA GLN A 150 14.98 23.75 17.55
C GLN A 150 15.65 24.20 18.86
N GLN A 151 15.50 23.45 19.96
CA GLN A 151 16.19 23.72 21.21
C GLN A 151 17.69 23.38 21.12
N LEU A 152 18.04 22.23 20.52
CA LEU A 152 19.43 21.85 20.24
C LEU A 152 20.11 22.82 19.26
N ASP A 153 19.37 23.36 18.30
CA ASP A 153 19.84 24.39 17.37
C ASP A 153 20.21 25.68 18.10
N ARG A 154 19.27 26.23 18.88
CA ARG A 154 19.49 27.44 19.69
C ARG A 154 20.58 27.26 20.75
N TYR A 155 20.70 26.08 21.35
CA TYR A 155 21.71 25.80 22.35
C TYR A 155 23.10 25.68 21.72
N GLY A 156 23.24 24.94 20.62
CA GLY A 156 24.50 24.84 19.89
C GLY A 156 25.00 26.20 19.39
N PHE A 157 24.11 27.08 18.89
CA PHE A 157 24.48 28.44 18.48
C PHE A 157 25.03 29.28 19.65
N GLN A 158 24.48 29.14 20.86
CA GLN A 158 25.00 29.80 22.06
C GLN A 158 26.40 29.29 22.45
N LEU A 159 26.63 27.97 22.33
CA LEU A 159 27.94 27.37 22.61
C LEU A 159 28.98 27.77 21.56
N GLU A 160 28.59 27.82 20.29
CA GLU A 160 29.43 28.27 19.18
C GLU A 160 29.79 29.76 19.32
N ALA A 161 28.88 30.61 19.79
CA ALA A 161 29.21 32.00 20.14
C ALA A 161 30.31 32.09 21.22
N VAL A 162 30.29 31.21 22.24
CA VAL A 162 31.37 31.13 23.24
C VAL A 162 32.71 30.70 22.59
N MET A 163 32.69 29.85 21.57
CA MET A 163 33.90 29.51 20.80
C MET A 163 34.41 30.68 19.95
N GLN A 164 33.51 31.48 19.37
CA GLN A 164 33.87 32.66 18.57
C GLN A 164 34.41 33.80 19.45
N ASP A 165 33.85 34.01 20.64
CA ASP A 165 34.40 34.92 21.66
C ASP A 165 35.83 34.50 22.03
N ALA A 166 36.04 33.20 22.28
CA ALA A 166 37.33 32.62 22.68
C ALA A 166 38.44 32.75 21.63
N GLN A 167 38.09 32.83 20.34
CA GLN A 167 39.05 33.09 19.26
C GLN A 167 39.58 34.54 19.24
N GLN A 168 38.85 35.47 19.87
CA GLN A 168 39.22 36.90 19.95
C GLN A 168 40.05 37.23 21.21
N VAL A 169 40.20 36.28 22.14
CA VAL A 169 40.96 36.45 23.38
C VAL A 169 42.45 36.22 23.12
N ASP A 170 43.29 37.19 23.49
CA ASP A 170 44.74 36.96 23.60
C ASP A 170 45.04 36.20 24.90
N TRP A 171 45.09 34.87 24.78
CA TRP A 171 45.34 33.94 25.87
C TRP A 171 46.71 34.11 26.53
N GLN A 172 47.71 34.62 25.81
CA GLN A 172 49.06 34.80 26.35
C GLN A 172 49.12 36.07 27.21
N THR A 173 48.62 37.19 26.68
CA THR A 173 48.48 38.44 27.45
C THR A 173 47.53 38.25 28.64
N LEU A 174 46.48 37.44 28.52
CA LEU A 174 45.59 37.13 29.64
C LEU A 174 46.29 36.31 30.73
N LEU A 175 47.08 35.30 30.37
CA LEU A 175 47.83 34.48 31.33
C LEU A 175 48.88 35.30 32.10
N ASP A 176 49.58 36.20 31.42
CA ASP A 176 50.65 37.01 32.03
C ASP A 176 50.11 38.11 32.95
N ASN A 177 48.90 38.64 32.70
CA ASN A 177 48.29 39.72 33.48
C ASN A 177 47.28 39.24 34.53
N ASP A 178 46.46 38.22 34.24
CA ASP A 178 45.49 37.64 35.17
C ASP A 178 45.34 36.10 34.98
N PRO A 179 46.17 35.31 35.68
CA PRO A 179 46.08 33.85 35.67
C PRO A 179 44.74 33.29 36.16
N GLN A 180 43.96 34.03 36.96
CA GLN A 180 42.67 33.55 37.45
C GLN A 180 41.59 33.66 36.38
N GLU A 181 41.51 34.81 35.70
CA GLU A 181 40.60 34.97 34.55
C GLU A 181 40.98 34.06 33.39
N PHE A 182 42.28 33.83 33.12
CA PHE A 182 42.72 32.79 32.19
C PHE A 182 42.09 31.43 32.50
N MET A 183 42.19 30.96 33.75
CA MET A 183 41.64 29.65 34.15
C MET A 183 40.11 29.61 34.07
N ARG A 184 39.42 30.71 34.40
CA ARG A 184 37.96 30.80 34.28
C ARG A 184 37.50 30.75 32.83
N GLN A 185 38.16 31.49 31.94
CA GLN A 185 37.83 31.52 30.51
C GLN A 185 38.17 30.18 29.84
N LYS A 186 39.33 29.58 30.15
CA LYS A 186 39.71 28.26 29.65
C LYS A 186 38.70 27.19 30.05
N LEU A 187 38.28 27.16 31.32
CA LEU A 187 37.25 26.22 31.78
C LEU A 187 35.91 26.45 31.06
N ARG A 188 35.51 27.71 30.84
CA ARG A 188 34.29 28.05 30.08
C ARG A 188 34.34 27.50 28.64
N VAL A 189 35.50 27.63 27.99
CA VAL A 189 35.74 27.08 26.64
C VAL A 189 35.69 25.55 26.66
N GLU A 190 36.45 24.90 27.55
CA GLU A 190 36.46 23.42 27.70
C GLU A 190 35.09 22.84 28.10
N THR A 191 34.23 23.59 28.80
CA THR A 191 32.83 23.19 29.02
C THR A 191 32.00 23.33 27.76
N ALA A 192 32.11 24.45 27.05
CA ALA A 192 31.30 24.71 25.87
C ALA A 192 31.66 23.78 24.69
N GLU A 193 32.93 23.44 24.50
CA GLU A 193 33.39 22.45 23.52
C GLU A 193 32.78 21.05 23.79
N ARG A 194 32.85 20.58 25.04
CA ARG A 194 32.26 19.29 25.43
C ARG A 194 30.74 19.28 25.35
N GLU A 195 30.09 20.40 25.62
CA GLU A 195 28.64 20.55 25.46
C GLU A 195 28.25 20.60 23.97
N LEU A 196 29.04 21.26 23.13
CA LEU A 196 28.83 21.33 21.68
C LEU A 196 28.98 19.95 21.03
N MET A 197 29.98 19.16 21.44
CA MET A 197 30.12 17.76 21.02
C MET A 197 28.88 16.92 21.38
N GLN A 198 28.36 17.07 22.60
CA GLN A 198 27.14 16.37 23.05
C GLN A 198 25.89 16.82 22.27
N VAL A 199 25.77 18.13 21.96
CA VAL A 199 24.68 18.66 21.13
C VAL A 199 24.74 18.10 19.72
N ASN A 200 25.93 18.08 19.10
CA ASN A 200 26.12 17.56 17.75
C ASN A 200 25.79 16.06 17.66
N ALA A 201 26.20 15.26 18.67
CA ALA A 201 25.82 13.85 18.76
C ALA A 201 24.29 13.67 18.87
N GLN A 202 23.61 14.48 19.70
CA GLN A 202 22.15 14.44 19.83
C GLN A 202 21.43 14.87 18.54
N ARG A 203 21.95 15.87 17.81
CA ARG A 203 21.41 16.26 16.50
C ARG A 203 21.56 15.15 15.45
N GLN A 204 22.70 14.46 15.42
CA GLN A 204 22.93 13.33 14.52
C GLN A 204 21.95 12.19 14.82
N GLN A 205 21.80 11.80 16.10
CA GLN A 205 20.82 10.80 16.53
C GLN A 205 19.38 11.19 16.17
N LEU A 206 18.99 12.45 16.40
CA LEU A 206 17.67 12.95 16.03
C LEU A 206 17.44 12.89 14.51
N ALA A 207 18.44 13.28 13.71
CA ALA A 207 18.37 13.24 12.26
C ALA A 207 18.26 11.81 11.72
N GLU A 208 19.02 10.86 12.28
CA GLU A 208 18.96 9.44 11.94
C GLU A 208 17.56 8.87 12.24
N VAL A 209 17.04 9.10 13.43
CA VAL A 209 15.67 8.67 13.82
C VAL A 209 14.62 9.30 12.90
N MET A 210 14.74 10.59 12.55
CA MET A 210 13.82 11.23 11.59
C MET A 210 13.91 10.66 10.18
N GLN A 211 15.09 10.23 9.72
CA GLN A 211 15.26 9.55 8.43
C GLN A 211 14.64 8.14 8.46
N GLN A 212 14.88 7.38 9.52
CA GLN A 212 14.28 6.04 9.69
C GLN A 212 12.75 6.10 9.69
N ASP A 213 12.14 7.01 10.46
CA ASP A 213 10.69 7.24 10.45
C ASP A 213 10.16 7.62 9.06
N GLN A 214 10.90 8.46 8.30
CA GLN A 214 10.50 8.85 6.95
C GLN A 214 10.55 7.69 5.96
N VAL A 215 11.58 6.84 6.03
CA VAL A 215 11.69 5.62 5.21
C VAL A 215 10.58 4.63 5.56
N GLN A 216 10.28 4.43 6.86
CA GLN A 216 9.18 3.58 7.30
C GLN A 216 7.82 4.08 6.78
N ALA A 217 7.53 5.37 6.94
CA ALA A 217 6.29 5.97 6.44
C ALA A 217 6.15 5.89 4.91
N LEU A 218 7.25 6.03 4.16
CA LEU A 218 7.28 5.82 2.72
C LEU A 218 7.01 4.36 2.35
N ASN A 219 7.62 3.41 3.06
CA ASN A 219 7.41 1.98 2.83
C ASN A 219 5.97 1.55 3.14
N GLU A 220 5.37 2.05 4.24
CA GLU A 220 3.94 1.84 4.55
C GLU A 220 3.04 2.39 3.43
N HIS A 221 3.33 3.60 2.94
CA HIS A 221 2.59 4.21 1.83
C HIS A 221 2.70 3.38 0.55
N VAL A 222 3.91 2.93 0.17
CA VAL A 222 4.14 2.07 -1.00
C VAL A 222 3.43 0.72 -0.86
N LYS A 223 3.42 0.11 0.34
CA LYS A 223 2.67 -1.13 0.60
C LYS A 223 1.16 -0.92 0.42
N HIS A 224 0.59 0.16 0.96
CA HIS A 224 -0.83 0.47 0.78
C HIS A 224 -1.19 0.74 -0.69
N GLU A 225 -0.36 1.49 -1.42
CA GLU A 225 -0.55 1.74 -2.85
C GLU A 225 -0.45 0.43 -3.67
N ARG A 226 0.45 -0.49 -3.30
CA ARG A 226 0.54 -1.85 -3.89
C ARG A 226 -0.74 -2.66 -3.69
N GLU A 227 -1.31 -2.65 -2.48
CA GLU A 227 -2.59 -3.32 -2.19
C GLU A 227 -3.73 -2.76 -3.06
N GLN A 228 -3.83 -1.44 -3.14
CA GLN A 228 -4.85 -0.74 -3.96
C GLN A 228 -4.65 -0.97 -5.46
N LEU A 229 -3.41 -1.17 -5.92
CA LEU A 229 -3.10 -1.56 -7.29
C LEU A 229 -3.57 -2.99 -7.58
N LEU A 230 -3.21 -3.96 -6.73
CA LEU A 230 -3.58 -5.37 -6.90
C LEU A 230 -5.09 -5.59 -6.81
N ALA A 231 -5.79 -4.88 -5.94
CA ALA A 231 -7.26 -4.90 -5.87
C ALA A 231 -7.95 -4.43 -7.18
N LYS A 232 -7.30 -3.54 -7.93
CA LYS A 232 -7.78 -3.04 -9.25
C LYS A 232 -7.21 -3.83 -10.43
N LEU A 233 -6.14 -4.58 -10.21
CA LEU A 233 -5.40 -5.30 -11.24
C LEU A 233 -4.86 -6.65 -10.71
N PRO A 234 -5.75 -7.64 -10.51
CA PRO A 234 -5.36 -8.95 -9.97
C PRO A 234 -4.42 -9.74 -10.88
N GLU A 235 -4.36 -9.40 -12.18
CA GLU A 235 -3.39 -9.98 -13.14
C GLU A 235 -1.93 -9.79 -12.71
N TRP A 236 -1.64 -8.76 -11.91
CA TRP A 236 -0.31 -8.42 -11.42
C TRP A 236 0.05 -9.06 -10.07
N ALA A 237 -0.83 -9.89 -9.51
CA ALA A 237 -0.45 -10.78 -8.41
C ALA A 237 0.67 -11.75 -8.85
N ASP A 238 0.62 -12.21 -10.11
CA ASP A 238 1.67 -12.97 -10.75
C ASP A 238 2.91 -12.08 -11.00
N GLU A 239 3.98 -12.36 -10.26
CA GLU A 239 5.25 -11.65 -10.31
C GLU A 239 5.85 -11.64 -11.72
N SER A 240 5.72 -12.73 -12.48
CA SER A 240 6.30 -12.84 -13.82
C SER A 240 5.63 -11.88 -14.81
N LYS A 241 4.29 -11.79 -14.75
CA LYS A 241 3.49 -10.85 -15.56
C LYS A 241 3.75 -9.42 -15.14
N ARG A 242 3.85 -9.15 -13.83
CA ARG A 242 4.13 -7.82 -13.29
C ARG A 242 5.49 -7.31 -13.77
N LYS A 243 6.57 -8.09 -13.62
CA LYS A 243 7.91 -7.71 -14.08
C LYS A 243 7.95 -7.48 -15.59
N ALA A 244 7.29 -8.33 -16.39
CA ALA A 244 7.21 -8.18 -17.85
C ALA A 244 6.46 -6.90 -18.28
N GLU A 245 5.26 -6.65 -17.75
CA GLU A 245 4.51 -5.43 -18.07
C GLU A 245 5.20 -4.17 -17.56
N MET A 246 5.84 -4.19 -16.38
CA MET A 246 6.61 -3.05 -15.86
C MET A 246 7.81 -2.69 -16.75
N GLY A 247 8.51 -3.67 -17.31
CA GLY A 247 9.59 -3.43 -18.27
C GLY A 247 9.10 -2.69 -19.52
N GLU A 248 7.99 -3.16 -20.09
CA GLU A 248 7.34 -2.49 -21.23
C GLU A 248 6.79 -1.10 -20.87
N LEU A 249 6.29 -0.92 -19.65
CA LEU A 249 5.76 0.35 -19.18
C LEU A 249 6.87 1.38 -18.95
N ARG A 250 8.02 0.98 -18.38
CA ARG A 250 9.23 1.80 -18.29
C ARG A 250 9.70 2.23 -19.68
N ASN A 251 9.82 1.29 -20.62
CA ASN A 251 10.17 1.57 -22.01
C ASN A 251 9.18 2.53 -22.70
N TYR A 252 7.89 2.48 -22.34
CA TYR A 252 6.88 3.42 -22.83
C TYR A 252 7.03 4.80 -22.19
N MET A 253 7.21 4.90 -20.87
CA MET A 253 7.44 6.17 -20.17
C MET A 253 8.68 6.89 -20.70
N GLN A 254 9.80 6.19 -20.88
CA GLN A 254 11.02 6.75 -21.49
C GLN A 254 10.75 7.31 -22.90
N LYS A 255 9.96 6.63 -23.73
CA LYS A 255 9.55 7.12 -25.07
C LYS A 255 8.66 8.36 -25.01
N GLN A 256 7.91 8.55 -23.93
CA GLN A 256 7.10 9.75 -23.67
C GLN A 256 7.92 10.89 -23.04
N GLY A 257 9.21 10.66 -22.73
CA GLY A 257 10.14 11.68 -22.23
C GLY A 257 10.37 11.69 -20.71
N TYR A 258 9.83 10.71 -19.97
CA TYR A 258 10.12 10.56 -18.53
C TYR A 258 11.56 10.09 -18.29
N ARG A 259 12.17 10.59 -17.22
CA ARG A 259 13.50 10.17 -16.73
C ARG A 259 13.39 8.96 -15.80
N ASP A 260 14.47 8.18 -15.70
CA ASP A 260 14.52 7.01 -14.80
C ASP A 260 14.29 7.38 -13.33
N GLU A 261 14.72 8.58 -12.91
CA GLU A 261 14.47 9.17 -11.59
C GLU A 261 12.96 9.37 -11.32
N GLU A 262 12.22 9.85 -12.32
CA GLU A 262 10.77 10.11 -12.23
C GLU A 262 9.99 8.79 -12.26
N ILE A 263 10.44 7.83 -13.07
CA ILE A 263 9.88 6.48 -13.13
C ILE A 263 10.12 5.74 -11.79
N GLY A 264 11.27 5.94 -11.15
CA GLY A 264 11.58 5.34 -9.86
C GLY A 264 10.81 5.92 -8.67
N GLN A 265 10.39 7.17 -8.75
CA GLN A 265 9.53 7.81 -7.74
C GLN A 265 8.03 7.50 -7.93
N LEU A 266 7.65 6.83 -9.03
CA LEU A 266 6.26 6.54 -9.38
C LEU A 266 5.67 5.40 -8.52
N SER A 267 5.27 5.76 -7.30
CA SER A 267 4.62 4.85 -6.34
C SER A 267 3.08 4.91 -6.34
N ASP A 268 2.48 5.96 -6.91
CA ASP A 268 1.01 6.14 -6.92
C ASP A 268 0.32 5.17 -7.89
N HIS A 269 -0.53 4.29 -7.36
CA HIS A 269 -1.24 3.27 -8.13
C HIS A 269 -2.15 3.88 -9.21
N ARG A 270 -2.68 5.09 -9.00
CA ARG A 270 -3.56 5.79 -9.94
C ARG A 270 -2.76 6.25 -11.15
N ALA A 271 -1.59 6.85 -10.92
CA ALA A 271 -0.70 7.30 -12.00
C ALA A 271 -0.22 6.11 -12.84
N LEU A 272 0.17 5.01 -12.18
CA LEU A 272 0.56 3.80 -12.89
C LEU A 272 -0.61 3.19 -13.70
N LEU A 273 -1.83 3.16 -13.15
CA LEU A 273 -3.02 2.69 -13.88
C LEU A 273 -3.39 3.59 -15.07
N THR A 274 -3.16 4.91 -15.02
CA THR A 274 -3.40 5.79 -16.18
C THR A 274 -2.33 5.56 -17.25
N ILE A 275 -1.07 5.37 -16.88
CA ILE A 275 0.01 5.08 -17.85
C ILE A 275 -0.19 3.70 -18.50
N ARG A 276 -0.58 2.66 -17.75
CA ARG A 276 -0.96 1.34 -18.32
C ARG A 276 -2.09 1.48 -19.34
N LYS A 277 -3.12 2.29 -19.05
CA LYS A 277 -4.22 2.57 -19.99
C LYS A 277 -3.75 3.29 -21.25
N ALA A 278 -2.87 4.29 -21.12
CA ALA A 278 -2.30 5.01 -22.27
C ALA A 278 -1.46 4.07 -23.16
N TRP A 279 -0.57 3.28 -22.57
CA TRP A 279 0.22 2.26 -23.27
C TRP A 279 -0.65 1.23 -24.00
N LEU A 280 -1.66 0.66 -23.34
CA LEU A 280 -2.61 -0.27 -23.96
C LEU A 280 -3.40 0.39 -25.11
N PHE A 281 -3.80 1.65 -24.96
CA PHE A 281 -4.49 2.41 -26.00
C PHE A 281 -3.58 2.61 -27.23
N ASP A 282 -2.34 3.05 -27.04
CA ASP A 282 -1.39 3.25 -28.12
C ASP A 282 -1.03 1.93 -28.84
N GLN A 283 -0.89 0.83 -28.09
CA GLN A 283 -0.76 -0.50 -28.68
C GLN A 283 -1.97 -0.86 -29.56
N LEU A 284 -3.19 -0.59 -29.09
CA LEU A 284 -4.40 -0.87 -29.85
C LEU A 284 -4.50 0.00 -31.12
N GLN A 285 -4.09 1.27 -31.06
CA GLN A 285 -4.06 2.16 -32.23
C GLN A 285 -2.99 1.74 -33.26
N ALA A 286 -1.79 1.36 -32.80
CA ALA A 286 -0.74 0.81 -33.68
C ALA A 286 -1.20 -0.50 -34.35
N LYS A 287 -1.86 -1.39 -33.60
CA LYS A 287 -2.45 -2.63 -34.12
C LYS A 287 -3.59 -2.33 -35.11
N ARG A 288 -4.44 -1.33 -34.85
CA ARG A 288 -5.52 -0.90 -35.78
C ARG A 288 -4.99 -0.48 -37.15
N GLY A 289 -3.95 0.36 -37.20
CA GLY A 289 -3.30 0.74 -38.47
C GLY A 289 -2.77 -0.46 -39.26
N SER A 290 -2.21 -1.46 -38.57
CA SER A 290 -1.80 -2.72 -39.20
C SER A 290 -3.00 -3.53 -39.71
N THR A 291 -4.09 -3.62 -38.95
CA THR A 291 -5.29 -4.36 -39.38
C THR A 291 -6.02 -3.70 -40.54
N GLU A 292 -6.12 -2.36 -40.58
CA GLU A 292 -6.72 -1.67 -41.73
C GLU A 292 -5.92 -1.90 -43.01
N ASN A 293 -4.59 -1.87 -42.93
CA ASN A 293 -3.74 -2.15 -44.08
C ASN A 293 -3.88 -3.62 -44.53
N LYS A 294 -4.04 -4.57 -43.60
CA LYS A 294 -4.34 -5.98 -43.93
C LYS A 294 -5.73 -6.17 -44.53
N VAL A 295 -6.74 -5.41 -44.12
CA VAL A 295 -8.09 -5.43 -44.72
C VAL A 295 -8.10 -4.80 -46.12
N LYS A 296 -7.34 -3.71 -46.33
CA LYS A 296 -7.15 -3.07 -47.65
C LYS A 296 -6.32 -3.94 -48.61
N ALA A 297 -5.38 -4.72 -48.08
CA ALA A 297 -4.56 -5.68 -48.84
C ALA A 297 -5.21 -7.07 -49.01
N ALA A 298 -6.32 -7.36 -48.30
CA ALA A 298 -7.07 -8.58 -48.52
C ALA A 298 -7.73 -8.52 -49.91
N PRO A 299 -7.54 -9.52 -50.80
CA PRO A 299 -8.21 -9.53 -52.08
C PRO A 299 -9.73 -9.50 -51.85
N PRO A 300 -10.50 -8.74 -52.65
CA PRO A 300 -11.94 -8.66 -52.49
C PRO A 300 -12.51 -10.08 -52.53
N LYS A 301 -13.35 -10.41 -51.54
CA LYS A 301 -13.95 -11.74 -51.40
C LYS A 301 -14.70 -12.07 -52.69
N VAL A 302 -14.06 -12.84 -53.58
CA VAL A 302 -14.65 -13.19 -54.88
C VAL A 302 -15.75 -14.21 -54.58
N ILE A 303 -16.97 -13.70 -54.48
CA ILE A 303 -18.16 -14.53 -54.36
C ILE A 303 -18.21 -15.33 -55.67
N LYS A 304 -17.78 -16.60 -55.64
CA LYS A 304 -18.02 -17.50 -56.77
C LYS A 304 -19.54 -17.49 -57.01
N PRO A 305 -20.02 -17.19 -58.24
CA PRO A 305 -21.44 -17.22 -58.52
C PRO A 305 -21.92 -18.67 -58.49
N SER A 306 -22.31 -19.13 -57.29
CA SER A 306 -23.12 -20.33 -57.15
C SER A 306 -24.47 -20.01 -57.76
N ALA A 307 -24.78 -20.66 -58.88
CA ALA A 307 -26.00 -20.44 -59.64
C ALA A 307 -27.21 -21.03 -58.92
N THR A 308 -27.68 -20.33 -57.89
CA THR A 308 -29.03 -20.49 -57.32
C THR A 308 -29.68 -19.12 -57.31
N THR A 309 -30.30 -18.77 -58.43
CA THR A 309 -31.14 -17.57 -58.55
C THR A 309 -32.32 -17.70 -57.61
N SER A 310 -32.26 -17.04 -56.45
CA SER A 310 -33.44 -16.85 -55.60
C SER A 310 -34.55 -16.12 -56.39
N PRO A 311 -35.83 -16.50 -56.27
CA PRO A 311 -36.92 -15.91 -57.06
C PRO A 311 -37.16 -14.39 -56.85
N THR A 312 -36.45 -13.78 -55.90
CA THR A 312 -36.65 -12.40 -55.44
C THR A 312 -36.09 -11.31 -56.38
N ASP A 313 -35.27 -11.66 -57.38
CA ASP A 313 -34.64 -10.65 -58.25
C ASP A 313 -35.65 -10.00 -59.23
N GLY A 314 -36.65 -10.75 -59.71
CA GLY A 314 -37.73 -10.22 -60.56
C GLY A 314 -38.53 -9.10 -59.87
N ARG A 315 -38.81 -9.27 -58.58
CA ARG A 315 -39.55 -8.29 -57.74
C ARG A 315 -38.73 -7.01 -57.51
N ASN A 316 -37.41 -7.11 -57.34
CA ASN A 316 -36.52 -5.94 -57.28
C ASN A 316 -36.45 -5.19 -58.61
N LYS A 317 -36.45 -5.91 -59.74
CA LYS A 317 -36.42 -5.33 -61.08
C LYS A 317 -37.72 -4.59 -61.42
N SER A 318 -38.89 -5.18 -61.19
CA SER A 318 -40.18 -4.50 -61.41
C SER A 318 -40.37 -3.30 -60.48
N MET A 319 -39.95 -3.40 -59.21
CA MET A 319 -40.02 -2.26 -58.27
C MET A 319 -39.10 -1.10 -58.66
N ARG A 320 -37.95 -1.37 -59.30
CA ARG A 320 -37.06 -0.32 -59.86
C ARG A 320 -37.66 0.31 -61.11
N ALA A 321 -38.25 -0.49 -62.02
CA ALA A 321 -38.94 0.02 -63.20
C ALA A 321 -40.10 0.95 -62.79
N LEU A 322 -40.96 0.52 -61.87
CA LEU A 322 -42.05 1.36 -61.33
C LEU A 322 -41.54 2.67 -60.72
N LYS A 323 -40.44 2.64 -59.95
CA LYS A 323 -39.82 3.85 -59.36
C LYS A 323 -39.23 4.81 -60.41
N GLN A 324 -38.89 4.33 -61.61
CA GLN A 324 -38.33 5.15 -62.69
C GLN A 324 -39.38 5.66 -63.68
N SER A 325 -40.40 4.85 -64.00
CA SER A 325 -41.42 5.18 -65.00
C SER A 325 -42.70 5.77 -64.40
N GLY A 326 -43.03 5.43 -63.14
CA GLY A 326 -44.33 5.72 -62.52
C GLY A 326 -45.53 5.10 -63.25
N SER A 327 -45.33 4.18 -64.19
CA SER A 327 -46.38 3.75 -65.11
C SER A 327 -47.33 2.71 -64.50
N ILE A 328 -48.61 2.78 -64.85
CA ILE A 328 -49.65 1.82 -64.43
C ILE A 328 -49.29 0.39 -64.89
N LYS A 329 -48.61 0.25 -66.03
CA LYS A 329 -48.18 -1.05 -66.56
C LYS A 329 -47.06 -1.67 -65.74
N ASP A 330 -46.12 -0.85 -65.26
CA ASP A 330 -45.04 -1.32 -64.39
C ASP A 330 -45.58 -1.63 -62.98
N ALA A 331 -46.58 -0.89 -62.50
CA ALA A 331 -47.29 -1.20 -61.26
C ALA A 331 -47.99 -2.57 -61.32
N ALA A 332 -48.64 -2.89 -62.45
CA ALA A 332 -49.22 -4.22 -62.67
C ALA A 332 -48.14 -5.32 -62.59
N SER A 333 -46.97 -5.13 -63.20
CA SER A 333 -45.87 -6.12 -63.15
C SER A 333 -45.26 -6.31 -61.75
N VAL A 334 -45.37 -5.32 -60.86
CA VAL A 334 -45.00 -5.46 -59.45
C VAL A 334 -46.01 -6.32 -58.69
N ILE A 335 -47.31 -6.15 -58.98
CA ILE A 335 -48.41 -6.88 -58.34
C ILE A 335 -48.49 -8.33 -58.84
N GLU A 336 -48.28 -8.55 -60.14
CA GLU A 336 -48.19 -9.88 -60.75
C GLU A 336 -47.06 -10.69 -60.08
N ASN A 337 -45.85 -10.11 -60.00
CA ASN A 337 -44.71 -10.66 -59.25
C ASN A 337 -44.91 -10.72 -57.72
N LEU A 338 -46.06 -10.33 -57.16
CA LEU A 338 -46.41 -10.43 -55.74
C LEU A 338 -47.44 -11.53 -55.46
N LEU A 339 -48.17 -11.98 -56.48
CA LEU A 339 -49.25 -12.98 -56.40
C LEU A 339 -48.79 -14.39 -56.79
N ASP A 340 -47.65 -14.50 -57.49
CA ASP A 340 -46.82 -15.70 -57.68
C ASP A 340 -45.82 -15.89 -56.50
#